data_AF-A0A951QH55-F1
#
_entry.id   AF-A0A951QH55-F1
#
_cell.length_a   1.000
_cell.length_b   1.000
_cell.length_c   1.000
_cell.angle_alpha   90.00
_cell.angle_beta   90.00
_cell.angle_gamma   90.00
#
_symmetry.space_group_name_H-M   'P 1'
#
loop_
_entity.id
_entity.type
_entity.pdbx_description
1 polymer ?
#
loop_
_entity_poly.entity_id
_entity_poly.type
_entity_poly.pdbx_seq_one_letter_code
_entity_poly.pdbx_strand_id
1 'polypeptide(L)' 'MEGFWSLLRSWLRPHRGISQEKLPLYLGFFEFVHNARKRGKALLGVLLETLLPISPKQL' A
#
# COMPACT_ATOMS: atom_id res chain seq x y z
N MET A 1 13.89 1.35 8.02
CA MET A 1 13.94 2.34 6.92
C MET A 1 14.16 1.70 5.55
N GLU A 2 14.92 0.61 5.42
CA GLU A 2 15.34 0.02 4.14
C GLU A 2 14.21 -0.50 3.24
N GLY A 3 13.14 -1.07 3.81
CA GLY A 3 12.03 -1.62 3.03
C GLY A 3 11.27 -0.60 2.19
N PHE A 4 11.19 0.66 2.65
CA PHE A 4 10.51 1.73 1.91
C PHE A 4 11.31 2.12 0.65
N TRP A 5 12.61 2.34 0.82
CA TRP A 5 13.50 2.75 -0.26
C TRP A 5 13.67 1.67 -1.33
N SER A 6 13.70 0.39 -0.92
CA SER A 6 13.72 -0.75 -1.85
C SER A 6 12.44 -0.82 -2.69
N LEU A 7 11.27 -0.58 -2.08
CA LEU A 7 9.98 -0.54 -2.78
C LEU A 7 9.88 0.66 -3.74
N LEU A 8 10.28 1.85 -3.29
CA LEU A 8 10.28 3.05 -4.12
C LEU A 8 11.18 2.88 -5.34
N ARG A 9 12.39 2.32 -5.15
CA ARG A 9 13.32 2.06 -6.25
C ARG A 9 12.77 1.04 -7.26
N SER A 10 12.14 -0.03 -6.76
CA SER A 10 11.47 -1.01 -7.62
C SER A 10 10.33 -0.37 -8.42
N TRP A 11 9.54 0.51 -7.79
CA TRP A 11 8.42 1.20 -8.40
C TRP A 11 8.84 2.22 -9.47
N LEU A 12 9.95 2.93 -9.26
CA LEU A 12 10.53 3.85 -10.24
C LEU A 12 11.27 3.14 -11.38
N ARG A 13 11.64 1.86 -11.24
CA ARG A 13 12.47 1.15 -12.23
C ARG A 13 11.81 1.01 -13.62
N PRO A 14 10.51 0.71 -13.76
CA PRO A 14 9.82 0.73 -15.06
C PRO A 14 9.70 2.14 -15.67
N HIS A 15 9.90 3.19 -14.86
CA HIS A 15 9.70 4.59 -15.20
C HIS A 15 11.03 5.31 -15.45
N ARG A 16 12.06 4.60 -15.90
CA ARG A 16 13.35 5.22 -16.25
C ARG A 16 13.15 6.23 -17.39
N GLY A 17 13.81 7.38 -17.28
CA GLY A 17 13.70 8.46 -18.28
C GLY A 17 12.53 9.43 -18.07
N ILE A 18 11.87 9.41 -16.90
CA ILE A 18 10.86 10.42 -16.57
C ILE A 18 11.48 11.82 -16.48
N SER A 19 10.74 12.83 -16.92
CA SER A 19 11.10 14.23 -16.69
C SER A 19 11.20 14.52 -15.19
N GLN A 20 12.29 15.19 -14.78
CA GLN A 20 12.52 15.59 -13.39
C GLN A 20 11.38 16.47 -12.85
N GLU A 21 10.77 17.29 -13.71
CA GLU A 21 9.63 18.14 -13.34
C GLU A 21 8.41 17.33 -12.89
N LYS A 22 8.26 16.10 -13.39
CA LYS A 22 7.15 15.20 -13.02
C LYS A 22 7.50 14.29 -11.85
N LEU A 23 8.76 14.25 -11.40
CA LEU A 23 9.20 13.38 -10.30
C LEU A 23 8.35 13.58 -9.02
N PRO A 24 7.99 14.81 -8.60
CA PRO A 24 7.14 15.01 -7.41
C PRO A 24 5.78 14.31 -7.52
N LEU A 25 5.16 14.32 -8.71
CA LEU A 25 3.88 13.66 -8.95
C LEU A 25 3.99 12.13 -8.81
N TYR A 26 5.07 11.55 -9.34
CA TYR A 26 5.33 10.11 -9.18
C TYR A 26 5.56 9.75 -7.71
N LEU A 27 6.39 10.50 -7.00
CA LEU A 27 6.63 10.25 -5.57
C LEU A 27 5.34 10.36 -4.74
N GLY A 28 4.54 11.40 -4.97
CA GLY A 28 3.25 11.56 -4.30
C GLY A 28 2.27 10.44 -4.62
N PHE A 29 2.23 9.96 -5.87
CA PHE A 29 1.38 8.83 -6.24
C PHE A 29 1.85 7.52 -5.58
N PHE A 30 3.16 7.28 -5.50
CA PHE A 30 3.71 6.15 -4.77
C PHE A 30 3.31 6.19 -3.29
N GLU A 31 3.48 7.34 -2.64
CA GLU A 31 3.11 7.51 -1.24
C GLU A 31 1.62 7.25 -1.01
N PHE A 32 0.77 7.81 -1.88
CA PHE A 32 -0.68 7.59 -1.84
C PHE A 32 -1.02 6.10 -1.95
N VAL A 33 -0.54 5.42 -2.99
CA VAL A 33 -0.81 3.99 -3.23
C VAL A 33 -0.26 3.12 -2.10
N HIS A 34 0.95 3.42 -1.61
CA HIS A 34 1.57 2.71 -0.50
C HIS A 34 0.72 2.81 0.77
N ASN A 35 0.30 4.03 1.12
CA ASN A 35 -0.49 4.29 2.32
C ASN A 35 -1.90 3.72 2.21
N ALA A 36 -2.55 3.84 1.05
CA ALA A 36 -3.86 3.23 0.79
C ALA A 36 -3.81 1.71 0.96
N ARG A 37 -2.79 1.04 0.41
CA ARG A 37 -2.59 -0.40 0.59
C ARG A 37 -2.34 -0.77 2.04
N LYS A 38 -1.49 -0.02 2.75
CA LYS A 38 -1.20 -0.26 4.17
C LYS A 38 -2.44 -0.12 5.04
N ARG A 39 -3.22 0.94 4.84
CA ARG A 39 -4.48 1.20 5.54
C ARG A 39 -5.55 0.16 5.19
N GLY A 40 -5.72 -0.15 3.91
CA GLY A 40 -6.69 -1.17 3.46
C GLY A 40 -6.41 -2.55 4.06
N LYS A 41 -5.14 -2.95 4.15
CA LYS A 41 -4.76 -4.20 4.84
C LYS A 41 -5.12 -4.19 6.33
N ALA A 42 -4.92 -3.07 7.02
CA ALA A 42 -5.30 -2.94 8.43
C ALA A 42 -6.83 -2.98 8.61
N LEU A 43 -7.57 -2.34 7.69
CA LEU A 43 -9.03 -2.31 7.70
C LEU A 43 -9.66 -3.67 7.39
N LEU A 44 -9.04 -4.47 6.53
CA LEU A 44 -9.60 -5.76 6.10
C LEU A 44 -9.89 -6.70 7.28
N GLY A 45 -9.01 -6.74 8.29
CA GLY A 45 -9.26 -7.55 9.50
C GLY A 45 -10.52 -7.12 10.24
N VAL A 46 -10.65 -5.82 10.50
CA VAL A 46 -11.83 -5.22 11.16
C VAL A 46 -13.10 -5.46 10.36
N LEU A 47 -13.05 -5.30 9.03
CA LEU A 47 -14.20 -5.55 8.17
C LEU A 47 -14.62 -7.02 8.21
N LEU A 48 -13.67 -7.97 8.16
CA LEU A 48 -13.98 -9.39 8.26
C LEU A 48 -14.58 -9.75 9.61
N GLU A 49 -14.05 -9.21 10.72
CA GLU A 49 -14.63 -9.39 12.05
C GLU A 49 -16.05 -8.82 12.16
N THR A 50 -16.32 -7.72 11.46
CA THR A 50 -17.65 -7.06 11.49
C THR A 50 -18.66 -7.76 10.58
N LEU A 51 -18.25 -8.21 9.40
CA LEU A 51 -19.13 -8.80 8.39
C LEU A 51 -19.34 -10.30 8.56
N LEU A 52 -18.35 -11.02 9.10
CA LEU A 52 -18.49 -12.45 9.32
C LEU A 52 -19.18 -12.67 10.67
N PRO A 53 -20.32 -13.39 10.70
CA PRO A 53 -20.91 -13.78 11.97
C PRO A 53 -19.88 -14.61 12.73
N ILE A 54 -19.70 -14.30 14.02
CA ILE A 54 -18.92 -15.14 14.95
C ILE A 54 -19.60 -16.51 14.92
N SER A 55 -19.06 -17.46 14.16
CA SER A 55 -19.45 -18.85 14.33
C SER A 55 -18.78 -19.29 15.63
N PRO A 56 -19.53 -19.56 16.71
CA PRO A 56 -18.93 -20.18 17.87
C PRO A 56 -18.32 -21.49 17.38
N LYS A 57 -17.00 -21.63 17.50
CA LYS A 57 -16.36 -22.94 17.38
C LYS A 57 -17.08 -23.83 18.38
N GLN A 58 -17.93 -24.73 17.87
CA GLN A 58 -18.60 -25.72 18.68
C GLN A 58 -17.51 -26.52 19.39
N LEU A 59 -17.50 -26.39 20.71
CA LEU A 59 -16.72 -27.21 21.64
C LEU A 59 -17.12 -28.67 21.50
#